data_AF-A0A920QLD8-F1
#
_entry.id   AF-A0A920QLD8-F1
#
_cell.length_a   1.000
_cell.length_b   1.000
_cell.length_c   1.000
_cell.angle_alpha   90.00
_cell.angle_beta   90.00
_cell.angle_gamma   90.00
#
_symmetry.space_group_name_H-M   'P 1'
#
loop_
_entity.id
_entity.type
_entity.pdbx_description
1 polymer ?
#
loop_
_entity_poly.entity_id
_entity_poly.type
_entity_poly.pdbx_seq_one_letter_code
_entity_poly.pdbx_strand_id
1 'polypeptide(L)'
;MDSSTILPISGEHFEDFLLLTNQEQKSNKIKQAWQILRQQIHTHTADSKKIDLNSIFVDTVRMELLIFPVVEHWKRPLTNAEWEHIDRDSIHLEKQMEQMKKMSALLRKKDPRLFPEVAPLFNKMFDHNRELRNNWAEFKKLWTNYKKEWELFQLRKKQALKNRQKSIKSKQDSTETNNSVENIETPESPPMFSREHWHALRLSTKALEIEILRQCEHFRGGKINRQENANGDTHAGVKFLVEELRKIYLKTHGFELIERVKLVQKRNDQLMQELQPYFPEPIISEEIKLQTKPVSKNLETSAFRKILKKKQHLPTGYKKFYWLLFCFPAWEDL
;
A
#
# COMPACT_ATOMS: atom_id res chain seq x y z
N MET A 1 -3.85 42.08 -3.41
CA MET A 1 -3.97 40.75 -2.79
C MET A 1 -2.86 39.91 -3.38
N ASP A 2 -1.81 39.61 -2.61
CA ASP A 2 -0.72 38.74 -3.07
C ASP A 2 -1.34 37.38 -3.41
N SER A 3 -1.34 37.00 -4.69
CA SER A 3 -1.87 35.72 -5.14
C SER A 3 -0.99 34.61 -4.59
N SER A 4 -1.51 33.81 -3.67
CA SER A 4 -0.85 32.60 -3.23
C SER A 4 -0.53 31.71 -4.43
N THR A 5 0.75 31.34 -4.57
CA THR A 5 1.20 30.57 -5.74
C THR A 5 1.26 29.09 -5.39
N ILE A 6 0.50 28.26 -6.12
CA ILE A 6 0.54 26.80 -6.01
C ILE A 6 1.58 26.28 -7.01
N LEU A 7 2.67 25.67 -6.52
CA LEU A 7 3.57 24.90 -7.38
C LEU A 7 3.00 23.50 -7.62
N PRO A 8 3.00 23.02 -8.88
CA PRO A 8 2.44 21.72 -9.23
C PRO A 8 3.32 20.55 -8.79
N ILE A 9 2.76 19.34 -8.90
CA ILE A 9 3.51 18.10 -8.73
C ILE A 9 4.38 17.88 -9.98
N SER A 10 5.69 18.07 -9.86
CA SER A 10 6.65 17.95 -10.99
C SER A 10 7.11 16.51 -11.24
N GLY A 11 6.91 15.61 -10.28
CA GLY A 11 7.46 14.26 -10.34
C GLY A 11 8.96 14.23 -10.04
N GLU A 12 9.58 15.34 -9.67
CA GLU A 12 10.96 15.38 -9.20
C GLU A 12 11.06 14.70 -7.84
N HIS A 13 12.17 13.99 -7.61
CA HIS A 13 12.44 13.25 -6.38
C HIS A 13 11.54 12.03 -6.12
N PHE A 14 10.77 11.58 -7.12
CA PHE A 14 9.94 10.39 -6.95
C PHE A 14 10.78 9.12 -6.75
N GLU A 15 11.91 9.03 -7.45
CA GLU A 15 12.86 7.93 -7.30
C GLU A 15 13.41 7.82 -5.87
N ASP A 16 13.53 8.94 -5.14
CA ASP A 16 14.15 8.97 -3.81
C ASP A 16 13.35 8.14 -2.79
N PHE A 17 12.01 8.12 -2.89
CA PHE A 17 11.19 7.26 -2.04
C PHE A 17 11.08 5.83 -2.56
N LEU A 18 11.28 5.57 -3.85
CA LEU A 18 11.34 4.19 -4.38
C LEU A 18 12.55 3.43 -3.82
N LEU A 19 13.64 4.12 -3.50
CA LEU A 19 14.79 3.54 -2.78
C LEU A 19 14.44 2.99 -1.39
N LEU A 20 13.35 3.45 -0.77
CA LEU A 20 12.85 2.91 0.50
C LEU A 20 12.21 1.54 0.35
N THR A 21 11.94 1.12 -0.89
CA THR A 21 11.30 -0.16 -1.23
C THR A 21 12.27 -1.17 -1.86
N ASN A 22 13.51 -0.75 -2.13
CA ASN A 22 14.56 -1.60 -2.71
C ASN A 22 15.20 -2.49 -1.63
N GLN A 23 15.12 -3.82 -1.79
CA GLN A 23 15.57 -4.78 -0.78
C GLN A 23 17.03 -4.61 -0.33
N GLU A 24 17.94 -4.21 -1.23
CA GLU A 24 19.37 -4.07 -0.91
C GLU A 24 19.66 -2.79 -0.11
N GLN A 25 18.97 -1.69 -0.46
CA GLN A 25 19.26 -0.38 0.11
C GLN A 25 18.31 0.03 1.25
N LYS A 26 17.18 -0.68 1.39
CA LYS A 26 16.06 -0.34 2.28
C LYS A 26 16.48 -0.01 3.70
N SER A 27 17.32 -0.83 4.32
CA SER A 27 17.72 -0.63 5.73
C SER A 27 18.41 0.72 5.96
N ASN A 28 19.35 1.08 5.09
CA ASN A 28 20.08 2.34 5.18
C ASN A 28 19.19 3.54 4.80
N LYS A 29 18.39 3.39 3.74
CA LYS A 29 17.51 4.45 3.25
C LYS A 29 16.38 4.77 4.24
N ILE A 30 15.82 3.78 4.93
CA ILE A 30 14.85 3.99 6.01
C ILE A 30 15.45 4.81 7.15
N LYS A 31 16.69 4.50 7.57
CA LYS A 31 17.36 5.28 8.63
C LYS A 31 17.53 6.75 8.23
N GLN A 32 17.97 6.99 7.00
CA GLN A 32 18.12 8.34 6.45
C GLN A 32 16.77 9.06 6.37
N ALA A 33 15.72 8.40 5.89
CA ALA A 33 14.38 8.96 5.80
C ALA A 33 13.81 9.36 7.16
N TRP A 34 14.07 8.61 8.23
CA TRP A 34 13.72 9.01 9.59
C TRP A 34 14.46 10.26 10.06
N GLN A 35 15.74 10.40 9.72
CA GLN A 35 16.53 11.60 10.05
C GLN A 35 16.02 12.83 9.30
N ILE A 36 15.75 12.68 7.99
CA ILE A 36 15.16 13.73 7.16
C ILE A 36 13.82 14.18 7.74
N LEU A 37 12.92 13.23 8.07
CA LEU A 37 11.62 13.54 8.67
C LEU A 37 11.78 14.33 9.98
N ARG A 38 12.69 13.92 10.86
CA ARG A 38 12.99 14.66 12.09
C ARG A 38 13.47 16.07 11.77
N GLN A 39 14.42 16.23 10.85
CA GLN A 39 14.94 17.54 10.50
C GLN A 39 13.83 18.45 9.96
N GLN A 40 13.03 17.96 9.00
CA GLN A 40 11.91 18.69 8.41
C GLN A 40 10.91 19.18 9.47
N ILE A 41 10.59 18.36 10.47
CA ILE A 41 9.71 18.75 11.57
C ILE A 41 10.26 19.93 12.37
N HIS A 42 11.58 19.96 12.62
CA HIS A 42 12.21 21.01 13.44
C HIS A 42 12.45 22.31 12.66
N THR A 43 12.78 22.21 11.37
CA THR A 43 13.03 23.36 10.49
C THR A 43 11.77 23.89 9.82
N HIS A 44 10.61 23.27 10.09
CA HIS A 44 9.34 23.64 9.49
C HIS A 44 9.00 25.09 9.77
N THR A 45 8.79 25.84 8.69
CA THR A 45 8.23 27.19 8.72
C THR A 45 7.19 27.25 7.62
N ALA A 46 5.95 27.60 7.98
CA ALA A 46 4.88 27.68 7.00
C ALA A 46 5.09 28.94 6.12
N ASP A 47 5.27 28.75 4.82
CA ASP A 47 5.24 29.85 3.86
C ASP A 47 3.78 30.19 3.55
N SER A 48 3.32 31.34 4.06
CA SER A 48 1.94 31.79 3.86
C SER A 48 1.65 32.26 2.43
N LYS A 49 2.68 32.42 1.58
CA LYS A 49 2.56 32.98 0.23
C LYS A 49 2.66 31.93 -0.88
N LYS A 50 3.22 30.75 -0.60
CA LYS A 50 3.50 29.74 -1.61
C LYS A 50 3.32 28.33 -1.05
N ILE A 51 2.68 27.46 -1.83
CA ILE A 51 2.54 26.04 -1.48
C ILE A 51 3.19 25.16 -2.54
N ASP A 52 4.03 24.22 -2.10
CA ASP A 52 4.73 23.28 -2.97
C ASP A 52 4.11 21.89 -2.90
N LEU A 53 3.24 21.57 -3.86
CA LEU A 53 2.55 20.28 -3.88
C LEU A 53 3.50 19.11 -4.15
N ASN A 54 4.62 19.32 -4.87
CA ASN A 54 5.59 18.26 -5.13
C ASN A 54 6.30 17.85 -3.83
N SER A 55 6.76 18.84 -3.06
CA SER A 55 7.40 18.62 -1.75
C SER A 55 6.45 17.91 -0.77
N ILE A 56 5.20 18.40 -0.68
CA ILE A 56 4.17 17.78 0.17
C ILE A 56 3.89 16.34 -0.28
N PHE A 57 3.82 16.08 -1.58
CA PHE A 57 3.61 14.72 -2.11
C PHE A 57 4.77 13.78 -1.72
N VAL A 58 6.01 14.20 -1.94
CA VAL A 58 7.19 13.39 -1.62
C VAL A 58 7.25 13.08 -0.11
N ASP A 59 6.95 14.06 0.74
CA ASP A 59 6.86 13.86 2.19
C ASP A 59 5.72 12.92 2.57
N THR A 60 4.56 13.04 1.91
CA THR A 60 3.40 12.17 2.12
C THR A 60 3.74 10.72 1.85
N VAL A 61 4.32 10.42 0.68
CA VAL A 61 4.73 9.05 0.32
C VAL A 61 5.82 8.53 1.26
N ARG A 62 6.78 9.37 1.65
CA ARG A 62 7.82 8.99 2.62
C ARG A 62 7.21 8.59 3.95
N MET A 63 6.29 9.40 4.49
CA MET A 63 5.59 9.09 5.74
C MET A 63 4.83 7.77 5.64
N GLU A 64 4.10 7.55 4.54
CA GLU A 64 3.36 6.33 4.28
C GLU A 64 4.26 5.08 4.26
N LEU A 65 5.41 5.16 3.57
CA LEU A 65 6.38 4.06 3.53
C LEU A 65 7.09 3.82 4.87
N LEU A 66 7.27 4.86 5.69
CA LEU A 66 7.87 4.72 7.02
C LEU A 66 6.91 4.12 8.05
N ILE A 67 5.61 4.42 7.94
CA ILE A 67 4.60 3.90 8.86
C ILE A 67 4.13 2.49 8.49
N PHE A 68 4.14 2.15 7.19
CA PHE A 68 3.62 0.88 6.69
C PHE A 68 4.15 -0.36 7.45
N PRO A 69 5.47 -0.53 7.70
CA PRO A 69 5.98 -1.68 8.44
C PRO A 69 5.63 -1.71 9.93
N VAL A 70 5.18 -0.59 10.49
CA VAL A 70 4.82 -0.45 11.91
C VAL A 70 3.36 -0.83 12.13
N VAL A 71 2.48 -0.43 11.21
CA VAL A 71 1.03 -0.62 11.33
C VAL A 71 0.55 -1.90 10.63
N GLU A 72 1.23 -2.32 9.56
CA GLU A 72 0.87 -3.52 8.80
C GLU A 72 1.95 -4.60 8.86
N HIS A 73 1.50 -5.86 8.95
CA HIS A 73 2.41 -7.00 8.91
C HIS A 73 2.86 -7.28 7.47
N TRP A 74 3.90 -6.59 7.03
CA TRP A 74 4.38 -6.62 5.64
C TRP A 74 4.96 -7.98 5.19
N LYS A 75 5.40 -8.84 6.13
CA LYS A 75 5.93 -10.19 5.87
C LYS A 75 4.86 -11.29 5.70
N ARG A 76 3.56 -10.95 5.63
CA ARG A 76 2.49 -11.95 5.40
C ARG A 76 2.10 -12.08 3.91
N PRO A 77 1.65 -13.27 3.47
CA PRO A 77 1.06 -13.44 2.13
C PRO A 77 -0.13 -12.51 1.90
N LEU A 78 -0.44 -12.23 0.63
CA LEU A 78 -1.62 -11.44 0.27
C LEU A 78 -2.89 -12.15 0.76
N THR A 79 -3.81 -11.39 1.36
CA THR A 79 -5.17 -11.89 1.57
C THR A 79 -5.90 -11.97 0.24
N ASN A 80 -6.98 -12.75 0.17
CA ASN A 80 -7.82 -12.80 -1.03
C ASN A 80 -8.34 -11.40 -1.42
N ALA A 81 -8.71 -10.57 -0.43
CA ALA A 81 -9.17 -9.21 -0.67
C ALA A 81 -8.08 -8.32 -1.27
N GLU A 82 -6.84 -8.42 -0.78
CA GLU A 82 -5.69 -7.70 -1.34
C GLU A 82 -5.38 -8.16 -2.76
N TRP A 83 -5.40 -9.47 -3.01
CA TRP A 83 -5.16 -10.03 -4.33
C TRP A 83 -6.18 -9.51 -5.34
N GLU A 84 -7.47 -9.61 -5.03
CA GLU A 84 -8.54 -9.11 -5.90
C GLU A 84 -8.45 -7.60 -6.10
N HIS A 85 -8.08 -6.85 -5.06
CA HIS A 85 -7.89 -5.41 -5.18
C HIS A 85 -6.76 -5.08 -6.17
N ILE A 86 -5.60 -5.72 -6.03
CA ILE A 86 -4.46 -5.52 -6.94
C ILE A 86 -4.81 -5.95 -8.36
N ASP A 87 -5.57 -7.03 -8.53
CA ASP A 87 -5.97 -7.49 -9.86
C ASP A 87 -6.95 -6.52 -10.54
N ARG A 88 -7.94 -6.00 -9.81
CA ARG A 88 -8.83 -4.93 -10.30
C ARG A 88 -8.05 -3.66 -10.64
N ASP A 89 -7.11 -3.27 -9.77
CA ASP A 89 -6.25 -2.12 -10.00
C ASP A 89 -5.40 -2.31 -11.26
N SER A 90 -4.80 -3.49 -11.46
CA SER A 90 -4.00 -3.81 -12.65
C SER A 90 -4.80 -3.67 -13.95
N ILE A 91 -6.06 -4.09 -13.97
CA ILE A 91 -6.96 -3.90 -15.12
C ILE A 91 -7.24 -2.40 -15.35
N HIS A 92 -7.41 -1.63 -14.27
CA HIS A 92 -7.61 -0.19 -14.36
C HIS A 92 -6.38 0.54 -14.91
N LEU A 93 -5.16 0.08 -14.60
CA LEU A 93 -3.92 0.66 -15.15
C LEU A 93 -3.88 0.58 -16.69
N GLU A 94 -4.44 -0.47 -17.31
CA GLU A 94 -4.47 -0.57 -18.78
C GLU A 94 -5.37 0.50 -19.40
N LYS A 95 -6.55 0.71 -18.81
CA LYS A 95 -7.47 1.77 -19.22
C LYS A 95 -6.84 3.16 -19.03
N GLN A 96 -6.19 3.36 -17.89
CA GLN A 96 -5.48 4.60 -17.57
C GLN A 96 -4.36 4.87 -18.59
N MET A 97 -3.54 3.87 -18.91
CA MET A 97 -2.50 3.99 -19.94
C MET A 97 -3.07 4.35 -21.31
N GLU A 98 -4.17 3.74 -21.71
CA GLU A 98 -4.79 4.05 -23.01
C GLU A 98 -5.32 5.49 -23.05
N GLN A 99 -5.98 5.94 -21.99
CA GLN A 99 -6.43 7.33 -21.85
C GLN A 99 -5.27 8.31 -21.95
N MET A 100 -4.16 8.06 -21.24
CA MET A 100 -3.00 8.95 -21.28
C MET A 100 -2.27 8.94 -22.62
N LYS A 101 -2.22 7.80 -23.33
CA LYS A 101 -1.70 7.75 -24.71
C LYS A 101 -2.52 8.61 -25.65
N LYS A 102 -3.86 8.56 -25.54
CA LYS A 102 -4.76 9.41 -26.33
C LYS A 102 -4.55 10.89 -25.99
N MET A 103 -4.42 11.24 -24.71
CA MET A 103 -4.14 12.61 -24.26
C MET A 103 -2.78 13.12 -24.77
N SER A 104 -1.72 12.33 -24.65
CA SER A 104 -0.39 12.67 -25.17
C SER A 104 -0.40 12.88 -26.68
N ALA A 105 -1.12 12.04 -27.45
CA ALA A 105 -1.27 12.21 -28.89
C ALA A 105 -2.10 13.46 -29.25
N LEU A 106 -3.14 13.77 -28.47
CA LEU A 106 -3.96 14.96 -28.64
C LEU A 106 -3.14 16.24 -28.39
N LEU A 107 -2.36 16.26 -27.30
CA LEU A 107 -1.50 17.38 -26.94
C LEU A 107 -0.47 17.66 -28.04
N ARG A 108 0.21 16.63 -28.54
CA ARG A 108 1.14 16.75 -29.68
C ARG A 108 0.51 17.36 -30.94
N LYS A 109 -0.78 17.12 -31.17
CA LYS A 109 -1.50 17.63 -32.35
C LYS A 109 -2.02 19.06 -32.14
N LYS A 110 -2.58 19.35 -30.95
CA LYS A 110 -3.25 20.63 -30.67
C LYS A 110 -2.28 21.72 -30.21
N ASP A 111 -1.24 21.37 -29.45
CA ASP A 111 -0.23 22.32 -28.99
C ASP A 111 1.17 21.66 -28.94
N PRO A 112 1.87 21.65 -30.08
CA PRO A 112 3.22 21.11 -30.16
C PRO A 112 4.25 21.87 -29.30
N ARG A 113 3.97 23.12 -28.89
CA ARG A 113 4.91 23.95 -28.12
C ARG A 113 4.87 23.64 -26.63
N LEU A 114 3.69 23.34 -26.11
CA LEU A 114 3.50 22.93 -24.72
C LEU A 114 3.92 21.46 -24.49
N PHE A 115 3.88 20.62 -25.52
CA PHE A 115 4.16 19.19 -25.38
C PHE A 115 5.52 18.87 -24.72
N PRO A 116 6.66 19.50 -25.10
CA PRO A 116 7.94 19.24 -24.45
C PRO A 116 7.96 19.49 -22.94
N GLU A 117 7.14 20.42 -22.44
CA GLU A 117 7.08 20.74 -21.00
C GLU A 117 6.33 19.66 -20.21
N VAL A 118 5.27 19.07 -20.81
CA VAL A 118 4.42 18.05 -20.16
C VAL A 118 4.92 16.62 -20.43
N ALA A 119 5.67 16.41 -21.53
CA ALA A 119 6.16 15.10 -21.95
C ALA A 119 6.94 14.33 -20.85
N PRO A 120 7.78 14.97 -20.01
CA PRO A 120 8.43 14.29 -18.90
C PRO A 120 7.45 13.63 -17.92
N LEU A 121 6.31 14.27 -17.64
CA LEU A 121 5.28 13.71 -16.75
C LEU A 121 4.64 12.47 -17.36
N PHE A 122 4.31 12.53 -18.67
CA PHE A 122 3.80 11.37 -19.40
C PHE A 122 4.79 10.21 -19.39
N ASN A 123 6.07 10.47 -19.65
CA ASN A 123 7.10 9.44 -19.70
C ASN A 123 7.23 8.75 -18.34
N LYS A 124 7.41 9.51 -17.24
CA LYS A 124 7.47 8.96 -15.88
C LYS A 124 6.22 8.13 -15.56
N MET A 125 5.04 8.64 -15.91
CA MET A 125 3.79 7.92 -15.67
C MET A 125 3.72 6.61 -16.46
N PHE A 126 4.18 6.58 -17.71
CA PHE A 126 4.23 5.36 -18.52
C PHE A 126 5.23 4.35 -17.99
N ASP A 127 6.36 4.81 -17.46
CA ASP A 127 7.38 3.94 -16.88
C ASP A 127 6.88 3.31 -15.58
N HIS A 128 6.32 4.08 -14.66
CA HIS A 128 5.68 3.54 -13.45
C HIS A 128 4.56 2.55 -13.76
N ASN A 129 3.69 2.85 -14.73
CA ASN A 129 2.62 1.93 -15.13
C ASN A 129 3.16 0.62 -15.72
N ARG A 130 4.23 0.69 -16.52
CA ARG A 130 4.86 -0.49 -17.11
C ARG A 130 5.45 -1.37 -16.02
N GLU A 131 6.14 -0.76 -15.06
CA GLU A 131 6.71 -1.45 -13.92
C GLU A 131 5.63 -2.13 -13.07
N LEU A 132 4.54 -1.42 -12.73
CA LEU A 132 3.39 -2.01 -12.04
C LEU A 132 2.86 -3.26 -12.79
N ARG A 133 2.60 -3.15 -14.09
CA ARG A 133 2.09 -4.27 -14.88
C ARG A 133 3.04 -5.46 -14.91
N ASN A 134 4.34 -5.20 -15.09
CA ASN A 134 5.36 -6.24 -15.10
C ASN A 134 5.45 -6.94 -13.75
N ASN A 135 5.52 -6.17 -12.66
CA ASN A 135 5.63 -6.69 -11.30
C ASN A 135 4.44 -7.58 -10.94
N TRP A 136 3.21 -7.18 -11.28
CA TRP A 136 2.02 -8.01 -11.01
C TRP A 136 1.97 -9.25 -11.89
N ALA A 137 2.27 -9.12 -13.18
CA ALA A 137 2.26 -10.26 -14.11
C ALA A 137 3.30 -11.32 -13.72
N GLU A 138 4.51 -10.88 -13.37
CA GLU A 138 5.59 -11.76 -12.91
C GLU A 138 5.22 -12.46 -11.62
N PHE A 139 4.74 -11.72 -10.62
CA PHE A 139 4.28 -12.31 -9.36
C PHE A 139 3.17 -13.35 -9.57
N LYS A 140 2.14 -13.04 -10.38
CA LYS A 140 1.08 -14.01 -10.71
C LYS A 140 1.63 -15.27 -11.37
N LYS A 141 2.60 -15.12 -12.28
CA LYS A 141 3.24 -16.25 -12.96
C LYS A 141 4.01 -17.13 -11.97
N LEU A 142 4.87 -16.54 -11.15
CA LEU A 142 5.64 -17.24 -10.12
C LEU A 142 4.72 -17.99 -9.15
N TRP A 143 3.67 -17.33 -8.67
CA TRP A 143 2.71 -17.95 -7.76
C TRP A 143 1.92 -19.10 -8.40
N THR A 144 1.51 -18.94 -9.66
CA THR A 144 0.81 -19.99 -10.41
C THR A 144 1.69 -21.20 -10.65
N ASN A 145 2.97 -20.99 -10.97
CA ASN A 145 3.94 -22.06 -11.15
C ASN A 145 4.18 -22.81 -9.83
N TYR A 146 4.43 -22.08 -8.75
CA TYR A 146 4.58 -22.66 -7.42
C TYR A 146 3.38 -23.52 -7.02
N LYS A 147 2.15 -23.06 -7.27
CA LYS A 147 0.94 -23.84 -6.97
C LYS A 147 0.91 -25.18 -7.72
N LYS A 148 1.29 -25.19 -9.01
CA LYS A 148 1.37 -26.43 -9.81
C LYS A 148 2.45 -27.38 -9.29
N GLU A 149 3.62 -26.85 -8.97
CA GLU A 149 4.73 -27.63 -8.39
C GLU A 149 4.34 -28.22 -7.03
N TRP A 150 3.63 -27.45 -6.20
CA TRP A 150 3.10 -27.92 -4.94
C TRP A 150 2.07 -29.05 -5.12
N GLU A 151 1.16 -28.93 -6.08
CA GLU A 151 0.19 -29.99 -6.40
C GLU A 151 0.89 -31.29 -6.84
N LEU A 152 1.93 -31.18 -7.68
CA LEU A 152 2.77 -32.30 -8.09
C LEU A 152 3.54 -32.92 -6.91
N PHE A 153 4.11 -32.08 -6.04
CA PHE A 153 4.78 -32.51 -4.81
C PHE A 153 3.82 -33.31 -3.91
N GLN A 154 2.60 -32.80 -3.68
CA GLN A 154 1.58 -33.51 -2.89
C GLN A 154 1.17 -34.84 -3.53
N LEU A 155 1.09 -34.91 -4.87
CA LEU A 155 0.80 -36.14 -5.59
C LEU A 155 1.93 -37.17 -5.42
N ARG A 156 3.19 -36.76 -5.61
CA ARG A 156 4.38 -37.61 -5.40
C ARG A 156 4.47 -38.11 -3.97
N LYS A 157 4.23 -37.24 -2.99
CA LYS A 157 4.17 -37.62 -1.56
C LYS A 157 3.09 -38.66 -1.28
N LYS A 158 1.87 -38.48 -1.83
CA LYS A 158 0.78 -39.46 -1.70
C LYS A 158 1.11 -40.80 -2.39
N GLN A 159 1.76 -40.78 -3.55
CA GLN A 159 2.19 -41.98 -4.26
C GLN A 159 3.29 -42.73 -3.49
N ALA A 160 4.31 -42.02 -3.00
CA ALA A 160 5.36 -42.60 -2.16
C ALA A 160 4.79 -43.25 -0.88
N LEU A 161 3.81 -42.60 -0.23
CA LEU A 161 3.11 -43.17 0.92
C LEU A 161 2.33 -44.45 0.57
N LYS A 162 1.60 -44.45 -0.56
CA LYS A 162 0.87 -45.65 -1.05
C LYS A 162 1.83 -46.79 -1.39
N ASN A 163 2.96 -46.49 -2.03
CA ASN A 163 3.96 -47.49 -2.40
C ASN A 163 4.63 -48.08 -1.16
N ARG A 164 4.92 -47.27 -0.13
CA ARG A 164 5.38 -47.76 1.19
C ARG A 164 4.34 -48.66 1.87
N GLN A 165 3.06 -48.28 1.87
CA GLN A 165 2.01 -49.13 2.47
C GLN A 165 1.84 -50.47 1.73
N LYS A 166 1.96 -50.47 0.40
CA LYS A 166 1.96 -51.70 -0.41
C LYS A 166 3.21 -52.55 -0.14
N SER A 167 4.39 -51.93 -0.04
CA SER A 167 5.63 -52.65 0.27
C SER A 167 5.64 -53.21 1.69
N ILE A 168 5.02 -52.54 2.66
CA ILE A 168 4.88 -53.04 4.04
C ILE A 168 3.90 -54.24 4.09
N LYS A 169 2.82 -54.22 3.29
CA LYS A 169 1.92 -55.37 3.13
C LYS A 169 2.56 -56.55 2.39
N SER A 170 3.55 -56.31 1.52
CA SER A 170 4.26 -57.37 0.79
C SER A 170 5.55 -57.84 1.47
N LYS A 171 6.11 -57.08 2.42
CA LYS A 171 7.31 -57.43 3.22
C LYS A 171 6.96 -58.24 4.48
N GLN A 172 6.04 -59.21 4.35
CA GLN A 172 5.95 -60.31 5.32
C GLN A 172 6.99 -61.42 5.04
N ASP A 173 7.67 -61.36 3.90
CA ASP A 173 8.86 -62.15 3.59
C ASP A 173 9.90 -61.26 2.88
N SER A 174 11.18 -61.44 3.23
CA SER A 174 12.39 -60.76 2.75
C SER A 174 12.81 -59.43 3.41
N THR A 175 13.85 -59.56 4.24
CA THR A 175 14.76 -58.52 4.72
C THR A 175 15.67 -58.03 3.61
N GLU A 176 15.23 -57.01 2.85
CA GLU A 176 16.16 -56.14 2.13
C GLU A 176 15.80 -54.66 2.33
N THR A 177 16.74 -53.99 2.99
CA THR A 177 16.70 -52.60 3.45
C THR A 177 17.10 -51.67 2.30
N ASN A 178 16.26 -51.55 1.27
CA ASN A 178 16.40 -50.47 0.28
C ASN A 178 15.85 -49.17 0.88
N ASN A 179 16.70 -48.48 1.65
CA ASN A 179 16.48 -47.14 2.19
C ASN A 179 16.77 -46.05 1.14
N SER A 180 16.33 -46.22 -0.11
CA SER A 180 16.47 -45.21 -1.17
C SER A 180 15.16 -44.47 -1.45
N VAL A 181 14.31 -44.27 -0.44
CA VAL A 181 13.15 -43.38 -0.61
C VAL A 181 13.60 -41.94 -0.47
N GLU A 182 14.13 -41.44 -1.59
CA GLU A 182 13.96 -40.10 -2.15
C GLU A 182 13.56 -39.03 -1.14
N ASN A 183 14.50 -38.15 -0.81
CA ASN A 183 14.21 -36.80 -0.37
C ASN A 183 13.42 -36.11 -1.48
N ILE A 184 12.08 -36.24 -1.46
CA ILE A 184 11.23 -35.43 -2.32
C ILE A 184 11.36 -34.00 -1.80
N GLU A 185 12.13 -33.18 -2.53
CA GLU A 185 12.37 -31.79 -2.17
C GLU A 185 11.06 -31.00 -2.23
N THR A 186 10.84 -30.18 -1.21
CA THR A 186 9.73 -29.22 -1.19
C THR A 186 10.03 -28.12 -2.19
N PRO A 187 9.07 -27.74 -3.05
CA PRO A 187 9.28 -26.64 -3.98
C PRO A 187 9.51 -25.34 -3.20
N GLU A 188 10.38 -24.49 -3.73
CA GLU A 188 10.73 -23.21 -3.11
C GLU A 188 9.59 -22.22 -3.26
N SER A 189 9.24 -21.52 -2.17
CA SER A 189 8.21 -20.48 -2.22
C SER A 189 8.69 -19.30 -3.06
N PRO A 190 7.85 -18.74 -3.95
CA PRO A 190 8.20 -17.54 -4.67
C PRO A 190 8.39 -16.34 -3.71
N PRO A 191 9.11 -15.30 -4.15
CA PRO A 191 9.29 -14.09 -3.36
C PRO A 191 7.95 -13.44 -3.04
N MET A 192 7.89 -12.80 -1.87
CA MET A 192 6.71 -12.06 -1.44
C MET A 192 6.44 -10.86 -2.33
N PHE A 193 5.16 -10.57 -2.54
CA PHE A 193 4.75 -9.37 -3.27
C PHE A 193 5.15 -8.10 -2.51
N SER A 194 5.90 -7.21 -3.16
CA SER A 194 6.33 -5.95 -2.57
C SER A 194 5.19 -4.93 -2.54
N ARG A 195 4.39 -4.98 -1.47
CA ARG A 195 3.24 -4.07 -1.25
C ARG A 195 3.67 -2.60 -1.22
N GLU A 196 4.76 -2.32 -0.53
CA GLU A 196 5.32 -0.99 -0.37
C GLU A 196 5.72 -0.38 -1.72
N HIS A 197 6.39 -1.17 -2.57
CA HIS A 197 6.80 -0.73 -3.90
C HIS A 197 5.59 -0.52 -4.82
N TRP A 198 4.66 -1.47 -4.84
CA TRP A 198 3.39 -1.33 -5.57
C TRP A 198 2.65 -0.06 -5.15
N HIS A 199 2.54 0.18 -3.85
CA HIS A 199 1.83 1.33 -3.31
C HIS A 199 2.49 2.66 -3.70
N ALA A 200 3.82 2.76 -3.55
CA ALA A 200 4.58 3.95 -3.92
C ALA A 200 4.41 4.29 -5.42
N LEU A 201 4.56 3.29 -6.30
CA LEU A 201 4.34 3.48 -7.74
C LEU A 201 2.89 3.85 -8.06
N ARG A 202 1.91 3.26 -7.38
CA ARG A 202 0.49 3.57 -7.60
C ARG A 202 0.14 4.99 -7.19
N LEU A 203 0.61 5.46 -6.03
CA LEU A 203 0.42 6.84 -5.59
C LEU A 203 1.09 7.82 -6.54
N SER A 204 2.32 7.53 -6.95
CA SER A 204 3.08 8.33 -7.92
C SER A 204 2.35 8.45 -9.25
N THR A 205 1.81 7.33 -9.75
CA THR A 205 1.05 7.29 -10.99
C THR A 205 -0.24 8.11 -10.91
N LYS A 206 -0.96 8.07 -9.78
CA LYS A 206 -2.17 8.90 -9.56
C LYS A 206 -1.83 10.38 -9.48
N ALA A 207 -0.75 10.74 -8.78
CA ALA A 207 -0.29 12.11 -8.66
C ALA A 207 0.07 12.71 -10.02
N LEU A 208 0.84 11.98 -10.82
CA LEU A 208 1.21 12.37 -12.19
C LEU A 208 -0.03 12.48 -13.09
N GLU A 209 -0.97 11.53 -13.00
CA GLU A 209 -2.23 11.60 -13.73
C GLU A 209 -2.96 12.90 -13.42
N ILE A 210 -3.21 13.21 -12.14
CA ILE A 210 -3.92 14.43 -11.73
C ILE A 210 -3.26 15.67 -12.31
N GLU A 211 -1.93 15.77 -12.24
CA GLU A 211 -1.23 16.93 -12.78
C GLU A 211 -1.31 16.99 -14.31
N ILE A 212 -1.13 15.87 -15.01
CA ILE A 212 -1.26 15.80 -16.48
C ILE A 212 -2.67 16.24 -16.90
N LEU A 213 -3.70 15.77 -16.19
CA LEU A 213 -5.09 16.12 -16.52
C LEU A 213 -5.37 17.60 -16.32
N ARG A 214 -4.82 18.19 -15.25
CA ARG A 214 -4.90 19.62 -14.96
C ARG A 214 -4.21 20.45 -16.05
N GLN A 215 -2.97 20.12 -16.39
CA GLN A 215 -2.22 20.82 -17.44
C GLN A 215 -2.87 20.67 -18.82
N CYS A 216 -3.57 19.56 -19.06
CA CYS A 216 -4.25 19.29 -20.32
C CYS A 216 -5.74 19.69 -20.35
N GLU A 217 -6.27 20.33 -19.31
CA GLU A 217 -7.69 20.64 -19.14
C GLU A 217 -8.29 21.41 -20.33
N HIS A 218 -7.51 22.36 -20.86
CA HIS A 218 -7.88 23.24 -21.97
C HIS A 218 -8.14 22.46 -23.28
N PHE A 219 -7.59 21.24 -23.42
CA PHE A 219 -7.75 20.41 -24.61
C PHE A 219 -8.95 19.48 -24.57
N ARG A 220 -9.56 19.30 -23.39
CA ARG A 220 -10.70 18.39 -23.12
C ARG A 220 -12.06 18.93 -23.54
N GLY A 221 -12.13 20.15 -24.08
CA GLY A 221 -13.38 20.76 -24.57
C GLY A 221 -14.14 21.57 -23.53
N GLY A 222 -13.58 21.79 -22.34
CA GLY A 222 -14.04 22.84 -21.45
C GLY A 222 -13.67 24.19 -22.04
N LYS A 223 -14.62 25.13 -22.12
CA LYS A 223 -14.29 26.55 -22.26
C LYS A 223 -13.19 26.84 -21.25
N ILE A 224 -12.14 27.54 -21.66
CA ILE A 224 -11.18 28.12 -20.74
C ILE A 224 -11.97 29.12 -19.88
N ASN A 225 -12.59 28.64 -18.82
CA ASN A 225 -12.91 29.49 -17.71
C ASN A 225 -11.56 29.71 -17.03
N ARG A 226 -10.85 30.75 -17.48
CA ARG A 226 -9.89 31.47 -16.61
C ARG A 226 -10.54 31.90 -15.28
N GLN A 227 -11.87 31.73 -15.17
CA GLN A 227 -12.74 31.86 -14.00
C GLN A 227 -13.05 30.54 -13.25
N GLU A 228 -12.43 29.39 -13.52
CA GLU A 228 -12.56 28.23 -12.59
C GLU A 228 -11.88 28.50 -11.24
N ASN A 229 -10.97 29.49 -11.20
CA ASN A 229 -10.53 30.12 -9.96
C ASN A 229 -11.58 31.04 -9.29
N ALA A 230 -12.78 31.19 -9.88
CA ALA A 230 -13.86 32.04 -9.35
C ALA A 230 -15.02 31.25 -8.73
N ASN A 231 -15.12 29.93 -8.97
CA ASN A 231 -16.19 29.07 -8.46
C ASN A 231 -15.68 28.03 -7.45
N GLY A 232 -14.93 28.43 -6.42
CA GLY A 232 -14.74 27.62 -5.20
C GLY A 232 -14.16 26.21 -5.32
N ASP A 233 -13.82 25.74 -6.51
CA ASP A 233 -13.35 24.37 -6.75
C ASP A 233 -11.89 24.25 -6.33
N THR A 234 -11.66 23.34 -5.39
CA THR A 234 -10.34 23.11 -4.81
C THR A 234 -9.39 22.54 -5.86
N HIS A 235 -8.16 23.07 -5.92
CA HIS A 235 -7.11 22.56 -6.79
C HIS A 235 -7.00 21.02 -6.69
N ALA A 236 -7.10 20.31 -7.82
CA ALA A 236 -7.19 18.85 -7.84
C ALA A 236 -6.01 18.15 -7.11
N GLY A 237 -4.80 18.69 -7.24
CA GLY A 237 -3.63 18.21 -6.49
C GLY A 237 -3.74 18.43 -4.97
N VAL A 238 -4.36 19.53 -4.52
CA VAL A 238 -4.61 19.78 -3.09
C VAL A 238 -5.62 18.76 -2.56
N LYS A 239 -6.72 18.53 -3.29
CA LYS A 239 -7.73 17.53 -2.92
C LYS A 239 -7.11 16.13 -2.78
N PHE A 240 -6.29 15.72 -3.74
CA PHE A 240 -5.60 14.44 -3.68
C PHE A 240 -4.69 14.32 -2.45
N LEU A 241 -3.86 15.33 -2.18
CA LEU A 241 -2.96 15.31 -1.01
C LEU A 241 -3.72 15.30 0.31
N VAL A 242 -4.81 16.06 0.41
CA VAL A 242 -5.69 16.03 1.59
C VAL A 242 -6.25 14.62 1.84
N GLU A 243 -6.68 13.92 0.79
CA GLU A 243 -7.15 12.53 0.92
C GLU A 243 -6.06 11.57 1.38
N GLU A 244 -4.82 11.72 0.89
CA GLU A 244 -3.70 10.88 1.33
C GLU A 244 -3.28 11.18 2.79
N LEU A 245 -3.21 12.45 3.20
CA LEU A 245 -2.91 12.84 4.58
C LEU A 245 -3.99 12.37 5.57
N ARG A 246 -5.26 12.35 5.15
CA ARG A 246 -6.37 11.76 5.93
C ARG A 246 -6.18 10.25 6.14
N LYS A 247 -5.68 9.52 5.14
CA LYS A 247 -5.39 8.08 5.30
C LYS A 247 -4.26 7.85 6.30
N ILE A 248 -3.19 8.65 6.25
CA ILE A 248 -2.09 8.58 7.23
C ILE A 248 -2.63 8.85 8.64
N TYR A 249 -3.47 9.87 8.79
CA TYR A 249 -4.12 10.18 10.07
C TYR A 249 -4.90 8.98 10.63
N LEU A 250 -5.73 8.34 9.81
CA LEU A 250 -6.50 7.16 10.21
C LEU A 250 -5.62 5.95 10.52
N LYS A 251 -4.59 5.68 9.72
CA LYS A 251 -3.68 4.54 9.90
C LYS A 251 -2.82 4.65 11.15
N THR A 252 -2.45 5.87 11.52
CA THR A 252 -1.62 6.13 12.70
C THR A 252 -2.41 6.20 14.00
N HIS A 253 -3.74 6.26 13.92
CA HIS A 253 -4.61 6.27 15.09
C HIS A 253 -4.49 4.97 15.90
N GLY A 254 -4.40 5.08 17.23
CA GLY A 254 -4.23 3.93 18.14
C GLY A 254 -2.77 3.51 18.36
N PHE A 255 -1.80 4.15 17.70
CA PHE A 255 -0.37 3.89 17.85
C PHE A 255 0.37 5.04 18.53
N GLU A 256 -0.33 5.85 19.33
CA GLU A 256 0.19 7.08 19.94
C GLU A 256 1.32 6.82 20.94
N LEU A 257 1.53 5.58 21.40
CA LEU A 257 2.64 5.23 22.29
C LEU A 257 3.96 5.02 21.54
N ILE A 258 3.95 4.84 20.23
CA ILE A 258 5.15 4.58 19.44
C ILE A 258 5.77 5.90 18.99
N GLU A 259 7.00 6.20 19.44
CA GLU A 259 7.69 7.47 19.14
C GLU A 259 7.82 7.76 17.64
N ARG A 260 8.11 6.74 16.84
CA ARG A 260 8.20 6.87 15.38
C ARG A 260 6.87 7.31 14.76
N VAL A 261 5.75 6.82 15.29
CA VAL A 261 4.42 7.20 14.84
C VAL A 261 4.10 8.64 15.22
N LYS A 262 4.50 9.09 16.42
CA LYS A 262 4.35 10.50 16.82
C LYS A 262 5.06 11.46 15.87
N LEU A 263 6.22 11.09 15.34
CA LEU A 263 6.94 11.91 14.35
C LEU A 263 6.12 12.03 13.05
N VAL A 264 5.57 10.91 12.56
CA VAL A 264 4.71 10.91 11.38
C VAL A 264 3.45 11.74 11.61
N GLN A 265 2.76 11.54 12.74
CA GLN A 265 1.59 12.34 13.12
C GLN A 265 1.90 13.84 13.14
N LYS A 266 3.01 14.23 13.78
CA LYS A 266 3.42 15.64 13.86
C LYS A 266 3.69 16.24 12.48
N ARG A 267 4.38 15.52 11.58
CA ARG A 267 4.61 16.03 10.22
C ARG A 267 3.32 16.06 9.40
N ASN A 268 2.47 15.04 9.54
CA ASN A 268 1.16 14.99 8.89
C ASN A 268 0.30 16.20 9.29
N ASP A 269 0.28 16.57 10.58
CA ASP A 269 -0.43 17.75 11.08
C ASP A 269 0.12 19.05 10.50
N GLN A 270 1.45 19.19 10.39
CA GLN A 270 2.08 20.35 9.75
C GLN A 270 1.65 20.48 8.28
N LEU A 271 1.67 19.38 7.52
CA LEU A 271 1.27 19.39 6.10
C LEU A 271 -0.23 19.67 5.92
N MET A 272 -1.08 19.15 6.81
CA MET A 272 -2.51 19.49 6.79
C MET A 272 -2.74 20.97 7.08
N GLN A 273 -1.98 21.56 8.03
CA GLN A 273 -2.05 23.00 8.29
C GLN A 273 -1.62 23.85 7.08
N GLU A 274 -0.60 23.40 6.33
CA GLU A 274 -0.15 24.06 5.09
C GLU A 274 -1.22 24.02 3.99
N LEU A 275 -1.97 22.91 3.87
CA LEU A 275 -3.02 22.74 2.85
C LEU A 275 -4.37 23.36 3.26
N GLN A 276 -4.63 23.56 4.54
CA GLN A 276 -5.93 24.02 5.05
C GLN A 276 -6.44 25.33 4.42
N PRO A 277 -5.60 26.35 4.12
CA PRO A 277 -6.06 27.57 3.44
C PRO A 277 -6.55 27.35 2.01
N TYR A 278 -6.14 26.24 1.37
CA TYR A 278 -6.47 25.90 -0.01
C TYR A 278 -7.58 24.84 -0.11
N PHE A 279 -8.13 24.41 1.02
CA PHE A 279 -9.20 23.43 1.12
C PHE A 279 -10.38 24.02 1.92
N PRO A 280 -11.57 24.18 1.32
CA PRO A 280 -12.66 24.98 1.89
C PRO A 280 -13.26 24.35 3.15
N GLU A 281 -13.23 23.02 3.24
CA GLU A 281 -13.73 22.28 4.39
C GLU A 281 -12.62 22.04 5.42
N PRO A 282 -12.95 21.78 6.70
CA PRO A 282 -11.97 21.28 7.65
C PRO A 282 -11.36 19.96 7.13
N ILE A 283 -10.03 19.90 7.01
CA ILE A 283 -9.35 18.69 6.54
C ILE A 283 -9.69 17.51 7.45
N ILE A 284 -9.76 17.71 8.77
CA ILE A 284 -10.27 16.71 9.71
C ILE A 284 -11.73 17.05 10.05
N SER A 285 -12.67 16.40 9.36
CA SER A 285 -14.10 16.52 9.60
C SER A 285 -14.51 15.88 10.94
N GLU A 286 -15.70 16.23 11.44
CA GLU A 286 -16.23 15.60 12.67
C GLU A 286 -16.41 14.08 12.50
N GLU A 287 -16.77 13.62 11.30
CA GLU A 287 -16.87 12.20 10.97
C GLU A 287 -15.54 11.47 11.12
N ILE A 288 -14.44 12.06 10.63
CA ILE A 288 -13.10 11.51 10.80
C ILE A 288 -12.73 11.49 12.29
N LYS A 289 -13.07 12.55 13.04
CA LYS A 289 -12.86 12.57 14.50
C LYS A 289 -13.64 11.49 15.21
N LEU A 290 -14.85 11.15 14.75
CA LEU A 290 -15.67 10.07 15.32
C LEU A 290 -15.06 8.70 15.05
N GLN A 291 -14.48 8.47 13.87
CA GLN A 291 -13.73 7.25 13.54
C GLN A 291 -12.48 7.10 14.42
N THR A 292 -11.93 8.21 14.90
CA THR A 292 -10.76 8.25 15.78
C THR A 292 -11.10 8.58 17.24
N LYS A 293 -12.37 8.52 17.65
CA LYS A 293 -12.70 8.57 19.08
C LYS A 293 -12.34 7.23 19.69
N PRO A 294 -11.61 7.18 20.82
CA PRO A 294 -11.54 5.96 21.59
C PRO A 294 -12.98 5.56 21.92
N VAL A 295 -13.38 4.33 21.60
CA VAL A 295 -14.64 3.76 22.09
C VAL A 295 -14.55 3.86 23.61
N SER A 296 -15.18 4.89 24.17
CA SER A 296 -15.14 5.14 25.59
C SER A 296 -15.81 3.95 26.27
N LYS A 297 -15.07 3.35 27.19
CA LYS A 297 -15.48 2.25 28.06
C LYS A 297 -16.80 2.61 28.76
N ASN A 298 -17.94 2.27 28.16
CA ASN A 298 -19.25 2.36 28.84
C ASN A 298 -20.23 1.24 28.45
N LEU A 299 -19.80 0.19 27.75
CA LEU A 299 -20.67 -0.95 27.42
C LEU A 299 -20.22 -2.31 27.96
N GLU A 300 -19.09 -2.43 28.66
CA GLU A 300 -18.59 -3.75 29.11
C GLU A 300 -18.29 -3.90 30.61
N THR A 301 -18.96 -3.16 31.49
CA THR A 301 -18.92 -3.43 32.94
C THR A 301 -20.25 -3.89 33.55
N SER A 302 -21.34 -3.95 32.77
CA SER A 302 -22.62 -4.52 33.25
C SER A 302 -22.75 -6.03 32.99
N ALA A 303 -22.16 -6.54 31.90
CA ALA A 303 -22.22 -7.96 31.52
C ALA A 303 -21.29 -8.83 32.38
N PHE A 304 -20.08 -8.34 32.71
CA PHE A 304 -19.10 -9.10 33.48
C PHE A 304 -19.50 -9.32 34.94
N ARG A 305 -20.30 -8.41 35.55
CA ARG A 305 -20.86 -8.62 36.90
C ARG A 305 -22.01 -9.63 36.94
N LYS A 306 -22.72 -9.87 35.83
CA LYS A 306 -23.77 -10.90 35.74
C LYS A 306 -23.18 -12.31 35.54
N ILE A 307 -22.01 -12.42 34.90
CA ILE A 307 -21.36 -13.72 34.62
C ILE A 307 -20.66 -14.28 35.87
N LEU A 308 -20.10 -13.44 36.73
CA LEU A 308 -19.48 -13.90 38.00
C LEU A 308 -20.48 -14.40 39.05
N LYS A 309 -21.77 -14.04 38.96
CA LYS A 309 -22.83 -14.57 39.82
C LYS A 309 -23.49 -15.86 39.30
N LYS A 310 -23.18 -16.30 38.08
CA LYS A 310 -23.76 -17.51 37.47
C LYS A 310 -22.86 -18.75 37.48
N LYS A 311 -21.60 -18.65 37.94
CA LYS A 311 -20.64 -19.77 38.00
C LYS A 311 -20.72 -20.64 39.26
N GLN A 312 -21.87 -20.71 39.93
CA GLN A 312 -22.06 -21.62 41.07
C GLN A 312 -22.98 -22.82 40.82
N HIS A 313 -23.43 -23.08 39.59
CA HIS A 313 -24.18 -24.31 39.34
C HIS A 313 -23.89 -24.98 37.99
N LEU A 314 -23.39 -26.21 38.11
CA LEU A 314 -23.65 -27.40 37.28
C LEU A 314 -22.84 -27.61 35.97
N PRO A 315 -22.78 -28.84 35.42
CA PRO A 315 -21.82 -29.89 35.76
C PRO A 315 -21.02 -30.41 34.55
N THR A 316 -20.14 -31.38 34.82
CA THR A 316 -19.28 -32.16 33.93
C THR A 316 -20.04 -32.83 32.77
N GLY A 317 -19.55 -32.66 31.54
CA GLY A 317 -19.89 -33.55 30.41
C GLY A 317 -19.81 -32.92 29.02
N TYR A 318 -19.19 -33.65 28.09
CA TYR A 318 -19.19 -33.51 26.62
C TYR A 318 -18.04 -32.77 25.92
N LYS A 319 -17.09 -33.59 25.46
CA LYS A 319 -16.21 -33.41 24.30
C LYS A 319 -17.04 -33.27 23.01
N LYS A 320 -16.66 -32.35 22.09
CA LYS A 320 -16.08 -32.64 20.75
C LYS A 320 -16.13 -31.44 19.77
N PHE A 321 -15.00 -31.29 19.06
CA PHE A 321 -14.75 -30.73 17.72
C PHE A 321 -14.89 -29.22 17.45
N TYR A 322 -13.73 -28.53 17.34
CA TYR A 322 -13.26 -27.89 16.10
C TYR A 322 -11.72 -27.97 16.07
N TRP A 323 -11.20 -28.78 15.14
CA TRP A 323 -9.79 -28.83 14.75
C TRP A 323 -9.72 -28.21 13.34
N LEU A 324 -9.06 -27.06 13.20
CA LEU A 324 -8.44 -26.55 11.95
C LEU A 324 -7.73 -25.21 12.26
N LEU A 325 -6.80 -25.28 13.21
CA LEU A 325 -5.71 -24.33 13.40
C LEU A 325 -4.44 -25.18 13.46
N PHE A 326 -3.34 -24.63 12.95
CA PHE A 326 -1.99 -25.22 12.84
C PHE A 326 -1.63 -25.96 11.55
N CYS A 327 -1.13 -25.20 10.58
CA CYS A 327 0.10 -25.52 9.84
C CYS A 327 0.81 -24.20 9.47
N PHE A 328 1.39 -23.54 10.49
CA PHE A 328 2.51 -22.61 10.32
C PHE A 328 3.79 -23.43 10.42
N PRO A 329 4.80 -23.27 9.54
CA PRO A 329 6.17 -23.46 9.95
C PRO A 329 6.65 -22.17 10.61
N ALA A 330 7.24 -22.35 11.80
CA ALA A 330 8.00 -21.37 12.54
C ALA A 330 9.09 -20.75 11.66
N TRP A 331 9.38 -19.47 11.88
CA TRP A 331 10.70 -18.88 11.66
C TRP A 331 10.80 -17.62 12.53
N GLU A 332 11.30 -17.84 13.75
CA GLU A 332 12.05 -16.85 14.51
C GLU A 332 13.45 -16.73 13.88
N ASP A 333 14.07 -15.56 14.04
CA ASP A 333 15.43 -15.16 13.64
C ASP A 333 15.62 -14.63 12.20
N LEU A 334 15.41 -13.31 12.04
CA LEU A 334 16.25 -12.33 11.30
C LEU A 334 15.64 -10.91 11.28
#